data_AF-A0A963S0M9-F1
#
_entry.id   AF-A0A963S0M9-F1
#
_cell.length_a   1.000
_cell.length_b   1.000
_cell.length_c   1.000
_cell.angle_alpha   90.00
_cell.angle_beta   90.00
_cell.angle_gamma   90.00
#
_symmetry.space_group_name_H-M   'P 1'
#
loop_
_entity.id
_entity.type
_entity.pdbx_description
1 polymer ?
#
loop_
_entity_poly.entity_id
_entity_poly.type
_entity_poly.pdbx_seq_one_letter_code
_entity_poly.pdbx_strand_id
1 'polypeptide(L)'
;MAEPTEDQWLVEEGIGEHRAILVSGGRIIAAQVDWPGSLAVGRIDDAVLVARTAGSKRGTVRFASGEQALVDGLPRDAREGAPLRVIVTRAAIADAGRLKLAQVRPTQDAPCPAPTLAERLQLAGEKVRIVRRFVQDGWNELFAEAWEGCVEFDGGSLLVTPTAAMTVIDIDGTLPPRALALAAVSPLTEAIRRFDLGGSIGIDFPTLADKADRRAVDDALGTALSGWPHERTAMNGFGFVQIVSRLERPSLVQRLVRDRAGAAARLLLRRAEAVEDPGAILLSAHPAVRSRIAPEWEADLARRTGRTLRWSEDPGLALEAGFAQAVPL
;
A
#
# COMPACT_ATOMS: atom_id res chain seq x y z
N MET A 1 -7.65 27.10 -23.65
CA MET A 1 -6.60 27.14 -22.63
C MET A 1 -7.01 26.17 -21.55
N ALA A 2 -6.36 25.00 -21.46
CA ALA A 2 -6.57 24.12 -20.31
C ALA A 2 -5.98 24.83 -19.09
N GLU A 3 -6.78 24.98 -18.03
CA GLU A 3 -6.30 25.47 -16.74
C GLU A 3 -5.11 24.62 -16.29
N PRO A 4 -4.12 25.18 -15.59
CA PRO A 4 -3.13 24.37 -14.90
C PRO A 4 -3.91 23.58 -13.84
N THR A 5 -4.23 22.31 -14.13
CA THR A 5 -4.78 21.41 -13.11
C THR A 5 -3.70 21.25 -12.06
N GLU A 6 -3.84 22.00 -10.97
CA GLU A 6 -3.06 21.78 -9.77
C GLU A 6 -3.17 20.30 -9.38
N ASP A 7 -2.05 19.68 -9.05
CA ASP A 7 -2.02 18.29 -8.63
C ASP A 7 -2.98 18.10 -7.43
N GLN A 8 -3.98 17.25 -7.61
CA GLN A 8 -5.01 16.97 -6.60
C GLN A 8 -5.12 15.47 -6.37
N TRP A 9 -5.19 15.07 -5.10
CA TRP A 9 -5.51 13.70 -4.72
C TRP A 9 -7.00 13.44 -4.90
N LEU A 10 -7.32 12.41 -5.67
CA LEU A 10 -8.66 11.83 -5.74
C LEU A 10 -8.72 10.66 -4.76
N VAL A 11 -9.72 10.63 -3.89
CA VAL A 11 -9.90 9.56 -2.90
C VAL A 11 -11.24 8.86 -3.12
N GLU A 12 -11.19 7.56 -3.32
CA GLU A 12 -12.38 6.70 -3.35
C GLU A 12 -12.53 5.97 -2.02
N GLU A 13 -13.70 6.11 -1.42
CA GLU A 13 -14.05 5.41 -0.21
C GLU A 13 -14.95 4.22 -0.48
N GLY A 14 -14.59 3.05 0.01
CA GLY A 14 -15.53 1.95 -0.07
C GLY A 14 -15.12 0.71 0.63
N ILE A 15 -15.61 -0.41 0.11
CA ILE A 15 -15.93 -1.54 0.97
C ILE A 15 -14.65 -2.29 1.29
N GLY A 16 -14.22 -2.22 2.56
CA GLY A 16 -12.99 -2.83 3.03
C GLY A 16 -11.70 -2.14 2.54
N GLU A 17 -11.81 -1.04 1.78
CA GLU A 17 -10.68 -0.36 1.15
C GLU A 17 -10.96 1.12 0.86
N HIS A 18 -10.00 1.98 1.18
CA HIS A 18 -9.91 3.33 0.63
C HIS A 18 -8.71 3.41 -0.31
N ARG A 19 -8.91 4.06 -1.46
CA ARG A 19 -7.87 4.24 -2.48
C ARG A 19 -7.69 5.72 -2.72
N ALA A 20 -6.46 6.15 -2.95
CA ALA A 20 -6.15 7.50 -3.35
C ALA A 20 -5.16 7.49 -4.51
N ILE A 21 -5.38 8.37 -5.49
CA ILE A 21 -4.45 8.62 -6.59
C ILE A 21 -4.15 10.11 -6.70
N LEU A 22 -2.89 10.43 -6.93
CA LEU A 22 -2.46 11.76 -7.34
C LEU A 22 -2.30 11.75 -8.86
N VAL A 23 -3.01 12.67 -9.51
CA VAL A 23 -3.02 12.75 -10.97
C VAL A 23 -2.32 14.03 -11.40
N SER A 24 -1.35 13.90 -12.30
CA SER A 24 -0.69 15.02 -12.96
C SER A 24 -0.56 14.73 -14.45
N GLY A 25 -0.92 15.69 -15.30
CA GLY A 25 -0.86 15.52 -16.76
C GLY A 25 -1.68 14.33 -17.30
N GLY A 26 -2.76 13.95 -16.61
CA GLY A 26 -3.58 12.78 -16.98
C GLY A 26 -2.94 11.42 -16.67
N ARG A 27 -1.89 11.38 -15.83
CA ARG A 27 -1.24 10.16 -15.36
C ARG A 27 -1.29 10.05 -13.85
N ILE A 28 -1.42 8.83 -13.33
CA ILE A 28 -1.28 8.55 -11.90
C ILE A 28 0.20 8.63 -11.55
N ILE A 29 0.61 9.64 -10.76
CA ILE A 29 2.00 9.86 -10.36
C ILE A 29 2.31 9.34 -8.95
N ALA A 30 1.27 9.14 -8.13
CA ALA A 30 1.36 8.49 -6.83
C ALA A 30 0.02 7.82 -6.50
N ALA A 31 0.05 6.77 -5.69
CA ALA A 31 -1.16 6.16 -5.16
C ALA A 31 -0.98 5.74 -3.72
N GLN A 32 -2.07 5.64 -2.97
CA GLN A 32 -2.08 5.13 -1.61
C GLN A 32 -3.31 4.24 -1.42
N VAL A 33 -3.13 3.15 -0.68
CA VAL A 33 -4.22 2.24 -0.31
C VAL A 33 -4.27 2.09 1.19
N ASP A 34 -5.48 2.11 1.71
CA ASP A 34 -5.78 1.81 3.10
C ASP A 34 -6.79 0.68 3.19
N TRP A 35 -6.52 -0.28 4.07
CA TRP A 35 -7.42 -1.40 4.38
C TRP A 35 -7.84 -1.24 5.83
N PRO A 36 -9.02 -0.64 6.09
CA PRO A 36 -9.51 -0.42 7.44
C PRO A 36 -9.69 -1.72 8.22
N GLY A 37 -9.68 -1.61 9.55
CA GLY A 37 -9.99 -2.73 10.46
C GLY A 37 -8.82 -3.26 11.28
N SER A 38 -7.59 -2.77 11.06
CA SER A 38 -6.43 -3.06 11.92
C SER A 38 -5.94 -1.82 12.68
N LEU A 39 -5.02 -1.99 13.62
CA LEU A 39 -4.31 -0.86 14.27
C LEU A 39 -3.59 0.01 13.23
N ALA A 40 -4.06 1.25 13.07
CA ALA A 40 -3.54 2.24 12.13
C ALA A 40 -2.96 3.45 12.87
N VAL A 41 -1.99 4.11 12.22
CA VAL A 41 -1.27 5.27 12.77
C VAL A 41 -2.25 6.39 13.16
N GLY A 42 -2.03 7.01 14.31
CA GLY A 42 -2.86 8.10 14.83
C GLY A 42 -4.06 7.65 15.66
N ARG A 43 -4.42 6.36 15.65
CA ARG A 43 -5.44 5.82 16.57
C ARG A 43 -4.96 5.98 18.01
N ILE A 44 -5.83 6.50 18.87
CA ILE A 44 -5.64 6.57 20.31
C ILE A 44 -6.67 5.67 20.96
N ASP A 45 -6.22 4.68 21.73
CA ASP A 45 -7.11 3.73 22.36
C ASP A 45 -6.50 3.16 23.64
N ASP A 46 -7.35 2.55 24.45
CA ASP A 46 -6.92 1.84 25.64
C ASP A 46 -6.45 0.43 25.29
N ALA A 47 -5.32 0.05 25.85
CA ALA A 47 -4.77 -1.29 25.78
C ALA A 47 -4.35 -1.78 27.16
N VAL A 48 -4.20 -3.08 27.32
CA VAL A 48 -3.67 -3.68 28.56
C VAL A 48 -2.21 -4.03 28.35
N LEU A 49 -1.33 -3.62 29.27
CA LEU A 49 0.07 -4.04 29.23
C LEU A 49 0.15 -5.54 29.57
N VAL A 50 0.54 -6.38 28.62
CA VAL A 50 0.53 -7.85 28.79
C VAL A 50 1.92 -8.44 29.02
N ALA A 51 2.99 -7.73 28.64
CA ALA A 51 4.35 -8.18 28.89
C ALA A 51 5.33 -6.99 29.00
N ARG A 52 6.23 -7.03 29.96
CA ARG A 52 7.32 -6.06 30.18
C ARG A 52 8.50 -6.72 30.90
N THR A 53 9.71 -6.54 30.37
CA THR A 53 10.93 -6.84 31.15
C THR A 53 11.11 -5.79 32.25
N ALA A 54 11.42 -6.20 33.48
CA ALA A 54 11.60 -5.30 34.62
C ALA A 54 12.57 -4.15 34.30
N GLY A 55 12.17 -2.91 34.60
CA GLY A 55 12.96 -1.70 34.30
C GLY A 55 12.97 -1.26 32.83
N SER A 56 12.47 -2.07 31.90
CA SER A 56 12.38 -1.71 30.48
C SER A 56 11.38 -0.59 30.24
N LYS A 57 11.73 0.31 29.31
CA LYS A 57 10.80 1.28 28.70
C LYS A 57 9.95 0.67 27.58
N ARG A 58 10.19 -0.61 27.26
CA ARG A 58 9.51 -1.35 26.20
C ARG A 58 8.70 -2.52 26.76
N GLY A 59 7.63 -2.85 26.07
CA GLY A 59 6.76 -3.97 26.40
C GLY A 59 5.81 -4.32 25.24
N THR A 60 4.83 -5.15 25.54
CA THR A 60 3.74 -5.50 24.62
C THR A 60 2.41 -5.16 25.26
N VAL A 61 1.55 -4.47 24.51
CA VAL A 61 0.17 -4.18 24.90
C VAL A 61 -0.80 -4.96 24.03
N ARG A 62 -2.00 -5.23 24.56
CA ARG A 62 -3.11 -5.87 23.84
C ARG A 62 -4.35 -4.98 23.87
N PHE A 63 -4.90 -4.69 22.70
CA PHE A 63 -6.14 -3.92 22.54
C PHE A 63 -7.37 -4.78 22.76
N ALA A 64 -8.55 -4.16 22.91
CA ALA A 64 -9.82 -4.86 23.02
C ALA A 64 -10.13 -5.74 21.78
N SER A 65 -9.61 -5.38 20.60
CA SER A 65 -9.70 -6.21 19.39
C SER A 65 -8.92 -7.53 19.46
N GLY A 66 -8.07 -7.71 20.49
CA GLY A 66 -7.14 -8.83 20.61
C GLY A 66 -5.80 -8.60 19.89
N GLU A 67 -5.69 -7.56 19.05
CA GLU A 67 -4.43 -7.19 18.42
C GLU A 67 -3.39 -6.79 19.46
N GLN A 68 -2.13 -7.16 19.21
CA GLN A 68 -0.99 -6.79 20.05
C GLN A 68 -0.11 -5.75 19.35
N ALA A 69 0.47 -4.86 20.15
CA ALA A 69 1.43 -3.85 19.69
C ALA A 69 2.64 -3.77 20.63
N LEU A 70 3.79 -3.40 20.07
CA LEU A 70 4.99 -3.10 20.84
C LEU A 70 4.89 -1.66 21.35
N VAL A 71 4.99 -1.47 22.66
CA VAL A 71 5.00 -0.15 23.28
C VAL A 71 6.44 0.28 23.57
N ASP A 72 6.76 1.55 23.30
CA ASP A 72 8.02 2.20 23.70
C ASP A 72 7.72 3.44 24.54
N GLY A 73 8.62 3.75 25.48
CA GLY A 73 8.47 4.90 26.38
C GLY A 73 7.53 4.65 27.56
N LEU A 74 7.40 3.40 28.03
CA LEU A 74 6.62 3.07 29.22
C LEU A 74 7.06 3.90 30.45
N PRO A 75 6.10 4.41 31.25
CA PRO A 75 6.42 5.08 32.51
C PRO A 75 6.96 4.06 33.52
N ARG A 76 7.72 4.54 34.52
CA ARG A 76 8.44 3.66 35.45
C ARG A 76 7.49 2.76 36.25
N ASP A 77 6.34 3.31 36.62
CA ASP A 77 5.27 2.69 37.40
C ASP A 77 4.29 1.86 36.58
N ALA A 78 4.49 1.69 35.26
CA ALA A 78 3.67 0.82 34.42
C ALA A 78 3.69 -0.63 34.92
N ARG A 79 2.52 -1.24 35.11
CA ARG A 79 2.36 -2.62 35.62
C ARG A 79 1.70 -3.52 34.59
N GLU A 80 2.15 -4.77 34.50
CA GLU A 80 1.44 -5.77 33.71
C GLU A 80 0.02 -5.95 34.26
N GLY A 81 -0.94 -6.17 33.35
CA GLY A 81 -2.38 -6.22 33.64
C GLY A 81 -3.05 -4.86 33.81
N ALA A 82 -2.30 -3.75 33.90
CA ALA A 82 -2.88 -2.42 34.02
C ALA A 82 -3.31 -1.86 32.65
N PRO A 83 -4.38 -1.04 32.61
CA PRO A 83 -4.74 -0.28 31.42
C PRO A 83 -3.67 0.78 31.14
N LEU A 84 -3.43 1.01 29.86
CA LEU A 84 -2.50 2.01 29.36
C LEU A 84 -3.11 2.64 28.11
N ARG A 85 -3.28 3.96 28.14
CA ARG A 85 -3.66 4.70 26.95
C ARG A 85 -2.47 4.88 26.03
N VAL A 86 -2.65 4.51 24.77
CA VAL A 86 -1.57 4.54 23.79
C VAL A 86 -2.01 5.13 22.46
N ILE A 87 -1.08 5.80 21.79
CA ILE A 87 -1.22 6.22 20.40
C ILE A 87 -0.44 5.26 19.50
N VAL A 88 -1.04 4.82 18.41
CA VAL A 88 -0.36 4.02 17.37
C VAL A 88 0.55 4.94 16.56
N THR A 89 1.85 4.67 16.57
CA THR A 89 2.86 5.45 15.84
C THR A 89 3.32 4.78 14.55
N ARG A 90 3.09 3.47 14.40
CA ARG A 90 3.33 2.71 13.18
C ARG A 90 2.34 1.55 13.10
N ALA A 91 1.68 1.37 11.96
CA ALA A 91 0.81 0.22 11.74
C ALA A 91 1.59 -1.11 11.82
N ALA A 92 0.88 -2.22 11.95
CA ALA A 92 1.51 -3.53 11.79
C ALA A 92 2.00 -3.69 10.35
N ILE A 93 3.22 -4.17 10.18
CA ILE A 93 3.84 -4.41 8.88
C ILE A 93 4.11 -5.91 8.80
N ALA A 94 3.43 -6.59 7.90
CA ALA A 94 3.72 -7.99 7.64
C ALA A 94 4.79 -8.07 6.56
N ASP A 95 5.90 -8.69 6.92
CA ASP A 95 7.00 -9.05 6.06
C ASP A 95 6.89 -10.53 5.69
N ALA A 96 7.54 -10.98 4.61
CA ALA A 96 7.54 -12.39 4.20
C ALA A 96 7.93 -13.32 5.36
N GLY A 97 6.95 -14.01 5.95
CA GLY A 97 7.13 -14.94 7.08
C GLY A 97 7.19 -14.31 8.49
N ARG A 98 7.11 -12.98 8.65
CA ARG A 98 7.14 -12.33 9.97
C ARG A 98 6.18 -11.14 10.07
N LEU A 99 5.25 -11.19 11.02
CA LEU A 99 4.46 -10.03 11.38
C LEU A 99 5.27 -9.11 12.30
N LYS A 100 5.67 -7.94 11.83
CA LYS A 100 6.12 -6.85 12.71
C LYS A 100 4.85 -6.22 13.29
N LEU A 101 4.61 -6.44 14.59
CA LEU A 101 3.49 -5.83 15.31
C LEU A 101 3.50 -4.30 15.14
N ALA A 102 2.32 -3.70 15.30
CA ALA A 102 2.18 -2.25 15.38
C ALA A 102 3.07 -1.70 16.50
N GLN A 103 3.50 -0.44 16.36
CA GLN A 103 4.23 0.26 17.41
C GLN A 103 3.35 1.35 17.99
N VAL A 104 3.42 1.51 19.31
CA VAL A 104 2.64 2.49 20.06
C VAL A 104 3.51 3.22 21.09
N ARG A 105 3.04 4.39 21.53
CA ARG A 105 3.60 5.13 22.67
C ARG A 105 2.49 5.47 23.67
N PRO A 106 2.78 5.54 24.98
CA PRO A 106 1.83 6.08 25.95
C PRO A 106 1.42 7.52 25.60
N THR A 107 0.14 7.84 25.80
CA THR A 107 -0.39 9.22 25.69
C THR A 107 -1.45 9.47 26.76
N GLN A 108 -1.76 10.75 27.01
CA GLN A 108 -2.87 11.18 27.86
C GLN A 108 -4.05 11.74 27.06
N ASP A 109 -3.92 11.82 25.74
CA ASP A 109 -4.97 12.31 24.85
C ASP A 109 -6.22 11.41 24.92
N ALA A 110 -7.37 11.97 24.52
CA ALA A 110 -8.62 11.21 24.51
C ALA A 110 -8.60 10.12 23.42
N PRO A 111 -9.28 8.96 23.64
CA PRO A 111 -9.45 7.96 22.60
C PRO A 111 -10.08 8.53 21.33
N CYS A 112 -9.53 8.15 20.18
CA CYS A 112 -10.02 8.54 18.87
C CYS A 112 -9.69 7.47 17.82
N PRO A 113 -10.51 7.35 16.76
CA PRO A 113 -10.17 6.49 15.64
C PRO A 113 -8.91 7.00 14.94
N ALA A 114 -8.23 6.12 14.20
CA ALA A 114 -7.20 6.58 13.27
C ALA A 114 -7.84 7.48 12.19
N PRO A 115 -7.15 8.55 11.74
CA PRO A 115 -7.60 9.34 10.61
C PRO A 115 -7.73 8.45 9.36
N THR A 116 -8.81 8.67 8.62
CA THR A 116 -9.07 8.07 7.30
C THR A 116 -7.99 8.42 6.29
N LEU A 117 -7.95 7.74 5.15
CA LEU A 117 -6.99 8.05 4.09
C LEU A 117 -7.10 9.51 3.61
N ALA A 118 -8.33 10.02 3.44
CA ALA A 118 -8.56 11.41 3.05
C ALA A 118 -8.06 12.40 4.11
N GLU A 119 -8.37 12.16 5.38
CA GLU A 119 -7.93 13.02 6.49
C GLU A 119 -6.40 13.02 6.64
N ARG A 120 -5.73 11.87 6.48
CA ARG A 120 -4.26 11.78 6.52
C ARG A 120 -3.61 12.61 5.43
N LEU A 121 -4.13 12.57 4.21
CA LEU A 121 -3.65 13.39 3.10
C LEU A 121 -3.86 14.88 3.40
N GLN A 122 -5.05 15.27 3.88
CA GLN A 122 -5.33 16.66 4.27
C GLN A 122 -4.42 17.17 5.39
N LEU A 123 -4.15 16.34 6.40
CA LEU A 123 -3.22 16.67 7.50
C LEU A 123 -1.77 16.82 7.02
N ALA A 124 -1.41 16.15 5.92
CA ALA A 124 -0.12 16.35 5.25
C ALA A 124 -0.07 17.64 4.39
N GLY A 125 -1.15 18.42 4.33
CA GLY A 125 -1.24 19.64 3.53
C GLY A 125 -1.67 19.41 2.08
N GLU A 126 -2.08 18.19 1.73
CA GLU A 126 -2.46 17.83 0.37
C GLU A 126 -3.88 18.30 0.02
N LYS A 127 -4.09 18.68 -1.25
CA LYS A 127 -5.42 18.94 -1.79
C LYS A 127 -6.13 17.62 -2.06
N VAL A 128 -7.27 17.40 -1.41
CA VAL A 128 -8.02 16.14 -1.48
C VAL A 128 -9.43 16.36 -1.99
N ARG A 129 -9.87 15.50 -2.91
CA ARG A 129 -11.25 15.40 -3.38
C ARG A 129 -11.73 13.97 -3.23
N ILE A 130 -12.76 13.78 -2.41
CA ILE A 130 -13.45 12.49 -2.32
C ILE A 130 -14.32 12.33 -3.57
N VAL A 131 -14.22 11.19 -4.22
CA VAL A 131 -14.96 10.83 -5.44
C VAL A 131 -15.65 9.49 -5.24
N ARG A 132 -16.80 9.31 -5.89
CA ARG A 132 -17.48 8.01 -5.92
C ARG A 132 -16.65 6.97 -6.69
N ARG A 133 -16.08 7.41 -7.82
CA ARG A 133 -15.17 6.63 -8.65
C ARG A 133 -14.04 7.48 -9.21
N PHE A 134 -12.88 6.91 -9.46
CA PHE A 134 -11.84 7.55 -10.25
C PHE A 134 -12.38 7.80 -11.67
N VAL A 135 -12.32 9.05 -12.10
CA VAL A 135 -12.60 9.45 -13.50
C VAL A 135 -11.35 9.22 -14.36
N GLN A 136 -10.19 9.15 -13.72
CA GLN A 136 -8.90 8.90 -14.35
C GLN A 136 -8.71 7.40 -14.58
N ASP A 137 -8.41 7.04 -15.83
CA ASP A 137 -7.97 5.69 -16.20
C ASP A 137 -6.55 5.42 -15.68
N GLY A 138 -6.16 4.15 -15.53
CA GLY A 138 -4.83 3.76 -15.06
C GLY A 138 -4.81 3.02 -13.73
N TRP A 139 -5.91 3.00 -12.97
CA TRP A 139 -5.94 2.27 -11.70
C TRP A 139 -5.82 0.76 -11.90
N ASN A 140 -6.50 0.21 -12.91
CA ASN A 140 -6.49 -1.23 -13.16
C ASN A 140 -5.11 -1.70 -13.62
N GLU A 141 -4.45 -0.90 -14.45
CA GLU A 141 -3.08 -1.10 -14.92
C GLU A 141 -2.10 -1.02 -13.75
N LEU A 142 -2.19 0.03 -12.92
CA LEU A 142 -1.38 0.16 -11.70
C LEU A 142 -1.58 -1.03 -10.74
N PHE A 143 -2.81 -1.49 -10.57
CA PHE A 143 -3.12 -2.64 -9.74
C PHE A 143 -2.50 -3.92 -10.34
N ALA A 144 -2.61 -4.12 -11.65
CA ALA A 144 -2.04 -5.28 -12.34
C ALA A 144 -0.51 -5.31 -12.21
N GLU A 145 0.16 -4.19 -12.47
CA GLU A 145 1.61 -4.05 -12.27
C GLU A 145 2.00 -4.37 -10.82
N ALA A 146 1.26 -3.85 -9.84
CA ALA A 146 1.54 -4.14 -8.42
C ALA A 146 1.21 -5.59 -8.03
N TRP A 147 0.22 -6.21 -8.68
CA TRP A 147 -0.23 -7.57 -8.43
C TRP A 147 0.80 -8.60 -8.93
N GLU A 148 1.40 -8.31 -10.08
CA GLU A 148 2.50 -9.06 -10.68
C GLU A 148 3.84 -8.71 -10.03
N GLY A 149 3.96 -7.49 -9.49
CA GLY A 149 5.23 -6.93 -9.05
C GLY A 149 6.13 -6.57 -10.24
N CYS A 150 5.56 -6.32 -11.41
CA CYS A 150 6.30 -6.07 -12.65
C CYS A 150 5.88 -4.74 -13.28
N VAL A 151 6.86 -3.95 -13.75
CA VAL A 151 6.63 -2.72 -14.51
C VAL A 151 7.46 -2.77 -15.78
N GLU A 152 6.81 -2.88 -16.92
CA GLU A 152 7.43 -2.85 -18.23
C GLU A 152 7.80 -1.41 -18.64
N PHE A 153 8.93 -1.26 -19.33
CA PHE A 153 9.34 -0.02 -19.96
C PHE A 153 10.08 -0.28 -21.28
N ASP A 154 10.36 0.76 -22.06
CA ASP A 154 11.03 0.58 -23.35
C ASP A 154 12.43 -0.02 -23.16
N GLY A 155 12.61 -1.25 -23.67
CA GLY A 155 13.86 -2.00 -23.61
C GLY A 155 14.10 -2.85 -22.36
N GLY A 156 13.18 -2.87 -21.37
CA GLY A 156 13.34 -3.67 -20.16
C GLY A 156 12.13 -3.68 -19.22
N SER A 157 12.32 -4.27 -18.05
CA SER A 157 11.29 -4.44 -17.03
C SER A 157 11.87 -4.28 -15.62
N LEU A 158 11.05 -3.82 -14.69
CA LEU A 158 11.36 -3.80 -13.27
C LEU A 158 10.63 -4.94 -12.57
N LEU A 159 11.34 -5.73 -11.77
CA LEU A 159 10.73 -6.73 -10.89
C LEU A 159 10.83 -6.27 -9.43
N VAL A 160 9.69 -5.87 -8.85
CA VAL A 160 9.55 -5.36 -7.49
C VAL A 160 9.14 -6.48 -6.55
N THR A 161 10.07 -6.91 -5.71
CA THR A 161 9.88 -8.02 -4.77
C THR A 161 10.00 -7.56 -3.32
N PRO A 162 8.89 -7.44 -2.57
CA PRO A 162 8.96 -7.23 -1.13
C PRO A 162 9.56 -8.46 -0.43
N THR A 163 10.60 -8.26 0.38
CA THR A 163 11.20 -9.30 1.22
C THR A 163 11.02 -8.96 2.70
N ALA A 164 11.52 -9.82 3.59
CA ALA A 164 11.35 -9.57 5.03
C ALA A 164 12.20 -8.42 5.59
N ALA A 165 13.30 -8.06 4.90
CA ALA A 165 14.21 -7.01 5.33
C ALA A 165 14.00 -5.70 4.56
N MET A 166 13.71 -5.81 3.26
CA MET A 166 13.65 -4.69 2.33
C MET A 166 12.82 -5.04 1.09
N THR A 167 12.42 -4.04 0.32
CA THR A 167 11.90 -4.29 -1.04
C THR A 167 13.08 -4.30 -2.02
N VAL A 168 13.22 -5.34 -2.83
CA VAL A 168 14.26 -5.43 -3.86
C VAL A 168 13.63 -5.14 -5.22
N ILE A 169 14.28 -4.32 -6.04
CA ILE A 169 13.88 -4.02 -7.41
C ILE A 169 15.01 -4.48 -8.31
N ASP A 170 14.72 -5.48 -9.12
CA ASP A 170 15.62 -6.02 -10.13
C ASP A 170 15.31 -5.39 -11.50
N ILE A 171 16.34 -5.23 -12.33
CA ILE A 171 16.27 -4.54 -13.62
C ILE A 171 16.80 -5.45 -14.70
N ASP A 172 15.88 -5.96 -15.52
CA ASP A 172 16.17 -6.83 -16.65
C ASP A 172 15.80 -6.15 -17.97
N GLY A 173 16.43 -6.58 -19.06
CA GLY A 173 16.12 -6.04 -20.38
C GLY A 173 17.07 -6.49 -21.47
N THR A 174 16.87 -5.93 -22.66
CA THR A 174 17.61 -6.30 -23.87
C THR A 174 18.65 -5.25 -24.29
N LEU A 175 18.63 -4.07 -23.65
CA LEU A 175 19.56 -2.99 -23.92
C LEU A 175 20.97 -3.28 -23.36
N PRO A 176 22.04 -2.68 -23.92
CA PRO A 176 23.37 -2.72 -23.31
C PRO A 176 23.33 -2.19 -21.86
N PRO A 177 24.14 -2.72 -20.92
CA PRO A 177 24.01 -2.48 -19.48
C PRO A 177 23.87 -1.01 -19.07
N ARG A 178 24.72 -0.14 -19.62
CA ARG A 178 24.67 1.31 -19.36
C ARG A 178 23.36 1.95 -19.83
N ALA A 179 22.91 1.58 -21.03
CA ALA A 179 21.68 2.11 -21.61
C ALA A 179 20.45 1.61 -20.83
N LEU A 180 20.44 0.33 -20.45
CA LEU A 180 19.40 -0.27 -19.62
C LEU A 180 19.31 0.44 -18.26
N ALA A 181 20.44 0.63 -17.57
CA ALA A 181 20.47 1.26 -16.27
C ALA A 181 19.95 2.70 -16.30
N LEU A 182 20.27 3.48 -17.35
CA LEU A 182 19.76 4.84 -17.52
C LEU A 182 18.28 4.86 -17.90
N ALA A 183 17.84 3.96 -18.79
CA ALA A 183 16.44 3.84 -19.19
C ALA A 183 15.52 3.47 -18.01
N ALA A 184 16.03 2.65 -17.09
CA ALA A 184 15.29 2.21 -15.91
C ALA A 184 15.04 3.31 -14.86
N VAL A 185 15.80 4.43 -14.87
CA VAL A 185 15.72 5.44 -13.80
C VAL A 185 14.31 6.07 -13.69
N SER A 186 13.71 6.49 -14.80
CA SER A 186 12.36 7.08 -14.78
C SER A 186 11.30 6.09 -14.28
N PRO A 187 11.11 4.91 -14.92
CA PRO A 187 10.09 3.96 -14.47
C PRO A 187 10.32 3.48 -13.04
N LEU A 188 11.58 3.38 -12.59
CA LEU A 188 11.94 3.00 -11.22
C LEU A 188 11.44 4.03 -10.21
N THR A 189 11.75 5.31 -10.42
CA THR A 189 11.34 6.38 -9.50
C THR A 189 9.85 6.63 -9.54
N GLU A 190 9.21 6.44 -10.70
CA GLU A 190 7.76 6.43 -10.84
C GLU A 190 7.13 5.27 -10.05
N ALA A 191 7.66 4.05 -10.19
CA ALA A 191 7.16 2.88 -9.45
C ALA A 191 7.27 3.05 -7.94
N ILE A 192 8.38 3.64 -7.43
CA ILE A 192 8.54 3.97 -6.00
C ILE A 192 7.37 4.83 -5.50
N ARG A 193 6.98 5.86 -6.25
CA ARG A 193 5.88 6.77 -5.87
C ARG A 193 4.50 6.15 -6.09
N ARG A 194 4.27 5.51 -7.24
CA ARG A 194 2.98 4.91 -7.61
C ARG A 194 2.61 3.72 -6.72
N PHE A 195 3.59 2.95 -6.26
CA PHE A 195 3.34 1.83 -5.35
C PHE A 195 3.38 2.21 -3.86
N ASP A 196 3.63 3.48 -3.51
CA ASP A 196 3.84 3.92 -2.12
C ASP A 196 4.98 3.14 -1.43
N LEU A 197 6.10 2.90 -2.14
CA LEU A 197 7.24 2.19 -1.58
C LEU A 197 7.94 3.04 -0.52
N GLY A 198 8.35 2.41 0.57
CA GLY A 198 9.17 3.04 1.59
C GLY A 198 9.97 2.06 2.42
N GLY A 199 10.71 2.57 3.40
CA GLY A 199 11.61 1.76 4.21
C GLY A 199 12.92 1.51 3.48
N SER A 200 13.50 0.33 3.68
CA SER A 200 14.70 -0.05 2.94
C SER A 200 14.31 -0.62 1.57
N ILE A 201 14.87 -0.04 0.52
CA ILE A 201 14.69 -0.44 -0.87
C ILE A 201 16.08 -0.71 -1.45
N GLY A 202 16.24 -1.83 -2.13
CA GLY A 202 17.46 -2.25 -2.79
C GLY A 202 17.21 -2.30 -4.28
N ILE A 203 18.06 -1.66 -5.07
CA ILE A 203 17.93 -1.63 -6.52
C ILE A 203 19.15 -2.34 -7.09
N ASP A 204 18.91 -3.39 -7.85
CA ASP A 204 19.95 -4.14 -8.55
C ASP A 204 20.01 -3.64 -10.00
N PHE A 205 20.88 -2.67 -10.27
CA PHE A 205 21.15 -2.27 -11.65
C PHE A 205 22.10 -3.28 -12.30
N PRO A 206 22.08 -3.39 -13.65
CA PRO A 206 23.11 -4.12 -14.38
C PRO A 206 24.51 -3.69 -13.94
N THR A 207 25.43 -4.65 -13.78
CA THR A 207 26.79 -4.34 -13.36
C THR A 207 27.50 -3.43 -14.40
N LEU A 208 27.98 -2.27 -13.96
CA LEU A 208 28.72 -1.31 -14.78
C LEU A 208 30.19 -1.27 -14.36
N ALA A 209 31.10 -1.65 -15.26
CA ALA A 209 32.54 -1.65 -15.00
C ALA A 209 33.10 -0.23 -14.85
N ASP A 210 32.66 0.69 -15.71
CA ASP A 210 33.19 2.04 -15.78
C ASP A 210 32.63 2.94 -14.67
N LYS A 211 33.54 3.62 -13.96
CA LYS A 211 33.18 4.56 -12.88
C LYS A 211 32.35 5.74 -13.40
N ALA A 212 32.61 6.20 -14.63
CA ALA A 212 31.86 7.29 -15.24
C ALA A 212 30.40 6.89 -15.49
N ASP A 213 30.15 5.65 -15.87
CA ASP A 213 28.79 5.16 -16.12
C ASP A 213 28.00 4.99 -14.83
N ARG A 214 28.62 4.42 -13.78
CA ARG A 214 28.00 4.39 -12.44
C ARG A 214 27.64 5.79 -11.96
N ARG A 215 28.54 6.76 -12.18
CA ARG A 215 28.31 8.15 -11.81
C ARG A 215 27.14 8.77 -12.58
N ALA A 216 27.01 8.49 -13.88
CA ALA A 216 25.90 8.97 -14.69
C ALA A 216 24.55 8.45 -14.19
N VAL A 217 24.46 7.16 -13.81
CA VAL A 217 23.24 6.60 -13.22
C VAL A 217 22.96 7.22 -11.85
N ASP A 218 23.98 7.40 -11.00
CA ASP A 218 23.84 8.06 -9.70
C ASP A 218 23.30 9.50 -9.84
N ASP A 219 23.81 10.27 -10.80
CA ASP A 219 23.37 11.66 -11.02
C ASP A 219 21.93 11.71 -11.59
N ALA A 220 21.59 10.79 -12.50
CA ALA A 220 20.23 10.65 -13.03
C ALA A 220 19.22 10.27 -11.93
N LEU A 221 19.56 9.28 -11.09
CA LEU A 221 18.74 8.84 -9.97
C LEU A 221 18.56 9.95 -8.93
N GLY A 222 19.64 10.68 -8.62
CA GLY A 222 19.57 11.84 -7.71
C GLY A 222 18.64 12.93 -8.22
N THR A 223 18.66 13.20 -9.53
CA THR A 223 17.76 14.16 -10.16
C THR A 223 16.30 13.71 -10.08
N ALA A 224 16.02 12.45 -10.46
CA ALA A 224 14.66 11.90 -10.47
C ALA A 224 14.03 11.78 -9.05
N LEU A 225 14.85 11.54 -8.03
CA LEU A 225 14.40 11.45 -6.63
C LEU A 225 14.45 12.79 -5.87
N SER A 226 14.88 13.88 -6.48
CA SER A 226 15.09 15.18 -5.80
C SER A 226 13.89 15.70 -5.01
N GLY A 227 12.66 15.44 -5.49
CA GLY A 227 11.40 15.80 -4.82
C GLY A 227 10.79 14.70 -3.97
N TRP A 228 11.56 13.70 -3.52
CA TRP A 228 11.07 12.61 -2.67
C TRP A 228 12.00 12.45 -1.46
N PRO A 229 11.51 12.50 -0.20
CA PRO A 229 12.38 12.42 0.98
C PRO A 229 13.04 11.04 1.13
N HIS A 230 14.37 11.00 1.05
CA HIS A 230 15.15 9.76 1.17
C HIS A 230 16.62 9.99 1.51
N GLU A 231 17.27 8.91 1.93
CA GLU A 231 18.72 8.74 1.90
C GLU A 231 19.07 7.64 0.88
N ARG A 232 20.23 7.72 0.25
CA ARG A 232 20.70 6.66 -0.66
C ARG A 232 22.21 6.49 -0.62
N THR A 233 22.66 5.30 -0.98
CA THR A 233 24.05 5.05 -1.32
C THR A 233 24.35 5.48 -2.76
N ALA A 234 25.62 5.68 -3.07
CA ALA A 234 26.09 5.64 -4.45
C ALA A 234 26.02 4.20 -4.99
N MET A 235 26.01 4.03 -6.31
CA MET A 235 26.09 2.72 -6.94
C MET A 235 27.42 2.04 -6.62
N ASN A 236 27.35 0.84 -6.03
CA ASN A 236 28.55 0.08 -5.70
C ASN A 236 29.16 -0.61 -6.94
N GLY A 237 30.28 -1.31 -6.77
CA GLY A 237 30.98 -2.00 -7.87
C GLY A 237 30.21 -3.16 -8.50
N PHE A 238 29.10 -3.59 -7.91
CA PHE A 238 28.27 -4.69 -8.39
C PHE A 238 26.96 -4.21 -9.05
N GLY A 239 26.65 -2.90 -9.01
CA GLY A 239 25.42 -2.33 -9.56
C GLY A 239 24.34 -2.04 -8.51
N PHE A 240 24.58 -2.36 -7.24
CA PHE A 240 23.56 -2.20 -6.21
C PHE A 240 23.51 -0.78 -5.65
N VAL A 241 22.28 -0.26 -5.47
CA VAL A 241 21.97 0.99 -4.77
C VAL A 241 20.98 0.70 -3.65
N GLN A 242 21.27 1.15 -2.44
CA GLN A 242 20.31 1.13 -1.35
C GLN A 242 19.67 2.51 -1.17
N ILE A 243 18.36 2.53 -1.08
CA ILE A 243 17.54 3.69 -0.72
C ILE A 243 16.89 3.41 0.63
N VAL A 244 16.85 4.42 1.48
CA VAL A 244 16.11 4.40 2.75
C VAL A 244 15.18 5.59 2.81
N SER A 245 13.89 5.32 3.00
CA SER A 245 12.89 6.34 3.28
C SER A 245 12.01 5.93 4.45
N ARG A 246 11.20 6.86 4.93
CA ARG A 246 10.29 6.61 6.05
C ARG A 246 9.22 5.61 5.66
N LEU A 247 9.02 4.57 6.48
CA LEU A 247 7.97 3.56 6.30
C LEU A 247 6.89 3.70 7.38
N GLU A 248 5.77 4.31 7.03
CA GLU A 248 4.66 4.52 7.97
C GLU A 248 3.59 3.43 7.86
N ARG A 249 3.49 2.81 6.68
CA ARG A 249 2.44 1.88 6.31
C ARG A 249 2.93 0.91 5.22
N PRO A 250 2.25 -0.23 5.02
CA PRO A 250 2.56 -1.12 3.91
C PRO A 250 2.28 -0.47 2.55
N SER A 251 3.21 -0.65 1.61
CA SER A 251 3.08 -0.26 0.21
C SER A 251 1.99 -1.07 -0.51
N LEU A 252 1.59 -0.66 -1.71
CA LEU A 252 0.61 -1.40 -2.51
C LEU A 252 1.07 -2.84 -2.77
N VAL A 253 2.29 -3.02 -3.28
CA VAL A 253 2.85 -4.35 -3.58
C VAL A 253 2.92 -5.22 -2.30
N GLN A 254 3.33 -4.66 -1.17
CA GLN A 254 3.36 -5.37 0.11
C GLN A 254 1.96 -5.85 0.55
N ARG A 255 0.93 -5.04 0.35
CA ARG A 255 -0.46 -5.42 0.65
C ARG A 255 -0.92 -6.58 -0.23
N LEU A 256 -0.67 -6.48 -1.53
CA LEU A 256 -1.11 -7.48 -2.51
C LEU A 256 -0.42 -8.83 -2.30
N VAL A 257 0.91 -8.85 -2.12
CA VAL A 257 1.67 -10.10 -1.87
C VAL A 257 1.20 -10.79 -0.60
N ARG A 258 0.89 -10.03 0.45
CA ARG A 258 0.49 -10.57 1.76
C ARG A 258 -0.87 -11.27 1.73
N ASP A 259 -1.86 -10.65 1.09
CA ASP A 259 -3.25 -11.15 1.07
C ASP A 259 -3.86 -11.01 -0.32
N ARG A 260 -3.36 -11.82 -1.25
CA ARG A 260 -3.81 -11.84 -2.64
C ARG A 260 -5.32 -12.03 -2.75
N ALA A 261 -5.86 -13.01 -2.03
CA ALA A 261 -7.29 -13.28 -2.04
C ALA A 261 -8.12 -12.11 -1.46
N GLY A 262 -7.65 -11.48 -0.36
CA GLY A 262 -8.33 -10.32 0.22
C GLY A 262 -8.21 -9.06 -0.62
N ALA A 263 -7.11 -8.88 -1.37
CA ALA A 263 -6.96 -7.81 -2.34
C ALA A 263 -7.90 -8.01 -3.54
N ALA A 264 -7.95 -9.22 -4.10
CA ALA A 264 -8.88 -9.57 -5.17
C ALA A 264 -10.35 -9.40 -4.75
N ALA A 265 -10.69 -9.71 -3.48
CA ALA A 265 -12.03 -9.50 -2.95
C ALA A 265 -12.42 -8.02 -2.96
N ARG A 266 -11.53 -7.13 -2.51
CA ARG A 266 -11.74 -5.67 -2.56
C ARG A 266 -11.89 -5.18 -3.99
N LEU A 267 -11.01 -5.63 -4.90
CA LEU A 267 -11.11 -5.31 -6.33
C LEU A 267 -12.44 -5.73 -6.93
N LEU A 268 -12.91 -6.94 -6.62
CA LEU A 268 -14.19 -7.46 -7.08
C LEU A 268 -15.38 -6.64 -6.57
N LEU A 269 -15.36 -6.25 -5.28
CA LEU A 269 -16.40 -5.37 -4.72
C LEU A 269 -16.45 -4.03 -5.47
N ARG A 270 -15.30 -3.49 -5.89
CA ARG A 270 -15.24 -2.27 -6.72
C ARG A 270 -15.83 -2.47 -8.10
N ARG A 271 -15.50 -3.57 -8.76
CA ARG A 271 -16.08 -3.94 -10.06
C ARG A 271 -17.60 -4.08 -9.94
N ALA A 272 -18.09 -4.66 -8.84
CA ALA A 272 -19.52 -4.78 -8.57
C ALA A 272 -20.21 -3.42 -8.32
N GLU A 273 -19.60 -2.52 -7.55
CA GLU A 273 -20.12 -1.15 -7.37
C GLU A 273 -20.21 -0.35 -8.69
N ALA A 274 -19.43 -0.74 -9.71
CA ALA A 274 -19.38 -0.10 -11.02
C ALA A 274 -20.40 -0.65 -12.03
N VAL A 275 -21.14 -1.73 -11.72
CA VAL A 275 -22.15 -2.29 -12.64
C VAL A 275 -23.38 -1.38 -12.70
N GLU A 276 -23.58 -0.72 -13.85
CA GLU A 276 -24.69 0.23 -14.06
C GLU A 276 -25.95 -0.42 -14.66
N ASP A 277 -25.80 -1.49 -15.45
CA ASP A 277 -26.93 -2.18 -16.11
C ASP A 277 -27.95 -2.73 -15.10
N PRO A 278 -29.27 -2.69 -15.37
CA PRO A 278 -30.31 -3.11 -14.42
C PRO A 278 -30.34 -4.62 -14.14
N GLY A 279 -30.92 -5.04 -13.00
CA GLY A 279 -31.09 -6.45 -12.61
C GLY A 279 -30.44 -6.81 -11.27
N ALA A 280 -30.25 -8.09 -10.98
CA ALA A 280 -29.35 -8.52 -9.89
C ALA A 280 -27.88 -8.35 -10.30
N ILE A 281 -26.96 -8.22 -9.35
CA ILE A 281 -25.51 -8.27 -9.62
C ILE A 281 -25.02 -9.69 -9.35
N LEU A 282 -24.51 -10.36 -10.38
CA LEU A 282 -23.80 -11.63 -10.25
C LEU A 282 -22.30 -11.36 -10.09
N LEU A 283 -21.76 -11.72 -8.92
CA LEU A 283 -20.33 -11.72 -8.66
C LEU A 283 -19.78 -13.12 -8.94
N SER A 284 -18.80 -13.21 -9.84
CA SER A 284 -18.12 -14.45 -10.21
C SER A 284 -16.67 -14.39 -9.74
N ALA A 285 -16.23 -15.39 -8.98
CA ALA A 285 -14.90 -15.36 -8.37
C ALA A 285 -14.39 -16.75 -8.00
N HIS A 286 -13.07 -16.85 -7.77
CA HIS A 286 -12.49 -18.01 -7.13
C HIS A 286 -13.02 -18.17 -5.67
N PRO A 287 -13.27 -19.40 -5.17
CA PRO A 287 -13.79 -19.61 -3.80
C PRO A 287 -12.95 -18.93 -2.70
N ALA A 288 -11.62 -18.94 -2.84
CA ALA A 288 -10.71 -18.27 -1.91
C ALA A 288 -10.92 -16.74 -1.85
N VAL A 289 -11.40 -16.11 -2.93
CA VAL A 289 -11.76 -14.69 -2.94
C VAL A 289 -13.10 -14.50 -2.25
N ARG A 290 -14.09 -15.35 -2.54
CA ARG A 290 -15.41 -15.32 -1.89
C ARG A 290 -15.30 -15.46 -0.38
N SER A 291 -14.42 -16.34 0.11
CA SER A 291 -14.20 -16.56 1.54
C SER A 291 -13.58 -15.37 2.28
N ARG A 292 -13.06 -14.37 1.55
CA ARG A 292 -12.50 -13.14 2.13
C ARG A 292 -13.54 -12.01 2.25
N ILE A 293 -14.70 -12.16 1.63
CA ILE A 293 -15.76 -11.16 1.68
C ILE A 293 -16.59 -11.41 2.93
N ALA A 294 -16.42 -10.51 3.91
CA ALA A 294 -17.15 -10.56 5.16
C ALA A 294 -18.65 -10.25 4.93
N PRO A 295 -19.56 -10.82 5.74
CA PRO A 295 -21.00 -10.59 5.58
C PRO A 295 -21.40 -9.11 5.60
N GLU A 296 -20.72 -8.28 6.40
CA GLU A 296 -20.94 -6.84 6.48
C GLU A 296 -20.54 -6.11 5.19
N TRP A 297 -19.53 -6.60 4.46
CA TRP A 297 -19.12 -6.03 3.18
C TRP A 297 -20.13 -6.35 2.08
N GLU A 298 -20.66 -7.57 2.08
CA GLU A 298 -21.72 -7.98 1.17
C GLU A 298 -23.02 -7.20 1.42
N ALA A 299 -23.39 -7.02 2.69
CA ALA A 299 -24.52 -6.18 3.08
C ALA A 299 -24.30 -4.72 2.67
N ASP A 300 -23.08 -4.18 2.82
CA ASP A 300 -22.76 -2.82 2.39
C ASP A 300 -22.86 -2.68 0.86
N LEU A 301 -22.39 -3.67 0.09
CA LEU A 301 -22.49 -3.68 -1.36
C LEU A 301 -23.96 -3.69 -1.80
N ALA A 302 -24.79 -4.56 -1.22
CA ALA A 302 -26.22 -4.63 -1.51
C ALA A 302 -26.91 -3.30 -1.20
N ARG A 303 -26.57 -2.68 -0.05
CA ARG A 303 -27.10 -1.39 0.37
C ARG A 303 -26.70 -0.25 -0.57
N ARG A 304 -25.43 -0.18 -0.98
CA ARG A 304 -24.90 0.89 -1.85
C ARG A 304 -25.42 0.80 -3.28
N THR A 305 -25.60 -0.41 -3.78
CA THR A 305 -26.11 -0.65 -5.14
C THR A 305 -27.64 -0.67 -5.18
N GLY A 306 -28.30 -0.98 -4.07
CA GLY A 306 -29.75 -1.18 -4.02
C GLY A 306 -30.21 -2.43 -4.75
N ARG A 307 -29.31 -3.41 -4.95
CA ARG A 307 -29.54 -4.55 -5.84
C ARG A 307 -29.37 -5.87 -5.10
N THR A 308 -30.11 -6.89 -5.54
CA THR A 308 -29.90 -8.28 -5.12
C THR A 308 -28.54 -8.75 -5.61
N LEU A 309 -27.76 -9.36 -4.71
CA LEU A 309 -26.47 -9.97 -5.03
C LEU A 309 -26.63 -11.47 -5.26
N ARG A 310 -25.92 -12.00 -6.26
CA ARG A 310 -25.81 -13.43 -6.56
C ARG A 310 -24.34 -13.80 -6.68
N TRP A 311 -24.03 -15.06 -6.41
CA TRP A 311 -22.66 -15.58 -6.45
C TRP A 311 -22.53 -16.76 -7.41
N SER A 312 -21.43 -16.77 -8.15
CA SER A 312 -20.94 -17.93 -8.90
C SER A 312 -19.47 -18.16 -8.50
N GLU A 313 -19.20 -19.25 -7.81
CA GLU A 313 -17.83 -19.60 -7.41
C GLU A 313 -17.22 -20.57 -8.42
N ASP A 314 -16.08 -20.21 -8.99
CA ASP A 314 -15.36 -21.03 -9.98
C ASP A 314 -13.89 -21.21 -9.56
N PRO A 315 -13.47 -22.42 -9.11
CA PRO A 315 -12.08 -22.72 -8.78
C PRO A 315 -11.09 -22.58 -9.94
N GLY A 316 -11.57 -22.54 -11.20
CA GLY A 316 -10.75 -22.33 -12.39
C GLY A 316 -10.38 -20.87 -12.65
N LEU A 317 -11.05 -19.91 -11.99
CA LEU A 317 -10.71 -18.49 -12.11
C LEU A 317 -9.44 -18.15 -11.32
N ALA A 318 -8.53 -17.40 -11.95
CA ALA A 318 -7.46 -16.73 -11.22
C ALA A 318 -8.05 -15.76 -10.17
N LEU A 319 -7.34 -15.51 -9.07
CA LEU A 319 -7.88 -14.72 -7.95
C LEU A 319 -8.30 -13.32 -8.40
N GLU A 320 -7.44 -12.63 -9.14
CA GLU A 320 -7.66 -11.28 -9.68
C GLU A 320 -8.67 -11.23 -10.84
N ALA A 321 -9.02 -12.38 -11.44
CA ALA A 321 -9.92 -12.46 -12.58
C ALA A 321 -11.40 -12.41 -12.20
N GLY A 322 -11.73 -12.29 -10.91
CA GLY A 322 -13.11 -12.14 -10.46
C GLY A 322 -13.81 -10.92 -11.09
N PHE A 323 -15.05 -11.09 -11.53
CA PHE A 323 -15.80 -10.04 -12.22
C PHE A 323 -17.24 -9.97 -11.73
N ALA A 324 -17.91 -8.86 -12.04
CA ALA A 324 -19.31 -8.64 -11.70
C ALA A 324 -20.09 -8.21 -12.94
N GLN A 325 -21.33 -8.68 -13.07
CA GLN A 325 -22.20 -8.34 -14.18
C GLN A 325 -23.66 -8.25 -13.74
N ALA A 326 -24.46 -7.52 -14.50
CA ALA A 326 -25.91 -7.51 -14.30
C ALA A 326 -26.55 -8.77 -14.90
N VAL A 327 -27.49 -9.36 -14.18
CA VAL A 327 -28.29 -10.50 -14.64
C VAL A 327 -29.78 -10.25 -14.36
N PRO A 328 -30.71 -10.86 -15.13
CA PRO A 328 -32.13 -10.76 -14.84
C PRO A 328 -32.47 -11.14 -13.39
N LEU A 329 -33.44 -10.43 -12.79
CA LEU A 329 -33.97 -10.74 -11.46
C LEU A 329 -34.61 -12.12 -11.42
#